data_AF-A0A3D9BGV1-F1
#
_entry.id   AF-A0A3D9BGV1-F1
#
_cell.length_a   1.000
_cell.length_b   1.000
_cell.length_c   1.000
_cell.angle_alpha   90.00
_cell.angle_beta   90.00
_cell.angle_gamma   90.00
#
_symmetry.space_group_name_H-M   'P 1'
#
loop_
_entity.id
_entity.type
_entity.pdbx_description
1 polymer ?
#
loop_
_entity_poly.entity_id
_entity_poly.type
_entity_poly.pdbx_seq_one_letter_code
_entity_poly.pdbx_strand_id
1 'polypeptide(L)'
;MIATPKISNENNIKEVRGWIIDCLNGVEMFVDKIIIDFFKPENIEDFKKIILNASIMNFGAKIKILSNIDYISNKIIEKIRKLSAIRNGFAHAHSKNILKIIHDPKKEPATKVESYKGIEVMNSSGKVEIKNFLDYYNEFKEMFEETKVMLTELFQAKGLTIL
;
A
#
# COMPACT_ATOMS: atom_id res chain seq x y z
N MET A 1 -15.07 -0.07 11.80
CA MET A 1 -14.20 0.87 11.04
C MET A 1 -12.78 0.63 11.53
N ILE A 2 -11.85 0.19 10.68
CA ILE A 2 -10.45 0.01 11.11
C ILE A 2 -9.90 1.41 11.37
N ALA A 3 -9.56 1.69 12.64
CA ALA A 3 -8.99 2.97 13.00
C ALA A 3 -7.63 3.09 12.31
N THR A 4 -7.47 4.10 11.46
CA THR A 4 -6.16 4.43 10.89
C THR A 4 -5.24 4.82 12.05
N PRO A 5 -4.11 4.12 12.28
CA PRO A 5 -3.20 4.51 13.34
C PRO A 5 -2.72 5.94 13.07
N LYS A 6 -2.61 6.76 14.11
CA LYS A 6 -2.07 8.12 13.95
C LYS A 6 -0.56 8.06 13.93
N ILE A 7 0.05 8.69 12.94
CA ILE A 7 1.48 8.94 12.94
C ILE A 7 1.78 10.21 13.75
N SER A 8 2.73 10.12 14.67
CA SER A 8 3.19 11.23 15.50
C SER A 8 4.23 12.09 14.77
N ASN A 9 5.06 11.49 13.91
CA ASN A 9 6.06 12.21 13.13
C ASN A 9 6.24 11.63 11.72
N GLU A 10 5.79 12.36 10.70
CA GLU A 10 5.90 11.94 9.29
C GLU A 10 7.36 11.86 8.80
N ASN A 11 8.33 12.46 9.50
CA ASN A 11 9.76 12.33 9.19
C ASN A 11 10.43 11.09 9.82
N ASN A 12 9.69 10.38 10.68
CA ASN A 12 10.15 9.16 11.34
C ASN A 12 9.86 7.95 10.44
N ILE A 13 10.92 7.48 9.79
CA ILE A 13 10.86 6.37 8.83
C ILE A 13 10.30 5.08 9.46
N LYS A 14 10.67 4.77 10.71
CA LYS A 14 10.21 3.53 11.36
C LYS A 14 8.71 3.58 11.63
N GLU A 15 8.22 4.73 12.05
CA GLU A 15 6.81 4.95 12.32
C GLU A 15 5.98 4.95 11.04
N VAL A 16 6.43 5.66 9.99
CA VAL A 16 5.81 5.61 8.66
C VAL A 16 5.75 4.17 8.14
N ARG A 17 6.83 3.39 8.29
CA ARG A 17 6.84 1.98 7.86
C ARG A 17 5.82 1.14 8.59
N GLY A 18 5.75 1.24 9.91
CA GLY A 18 4.75 0.52 10.71
C GLY A 18 3.32 0.89 10.28
N TRP A 19 3.06 2.19 10.13
CA TRP A 19 1.76 2.69 9.69
C TRP A 19 1.36 2.18 8.30
N ILE A 20 2.28 2.19 7.32
CA ILE A 20 2.04 1.66 5.98
C ILE A 20 1.70 0.17 6.01
N ILE A 21 2.41 -0.61 6.84
CA ILE A 21 2.15 -2.04 7.01
C ILE A 21 0.75 -2.26 7.61
N ASP A 22 0.39 -1.53 8.66
CA ASP A 22 -0.93 -1.62 9.29
C ASP A 22 -2.07 -1.23 8.33
N CYS A 23 -1.87 -0.20 7.52
CA CYS A 23 -2.82 0.18 6.48
C CYS A 23 -3.04 -0.95 5.46
N LEU A 24 -1.97 -1.62 5.01
CA LEU A 24 -2.09 -2.76 4.09
C LEU A 24 -2.74 -3.98 4.72
N ASN A 25 -2.47 -4.25 6.01
CA ASN A 25 -3.16 -5.31 6.74
C ASN A 25 -4.67 -5.02 6.79
N GLY A 26 -5.05 -3.76 6.97
CA GLY A 26 -6.44 -3.33 6.89
C GLY A 26 -7.07 -3.60 5.52
N VAL A 27 -6.38 -3.26 4.42
CA VAL A 27 -6.83 -3.60 3.06
C VAL A 27 -6.95 -5.11 2.88
N GLU A 28 -6.00 -5.89 3.38
CA GLU A 28 -6.01 -7.35 3.32
C GLU A 28 -7.23 -7.96 4.01
N MET A 29 -7.70 -7.39 5.13
CA MET A 29 -8.95 -7.82 5.76
C MET A 29 -10.17 -7.67 4.85
N PHE A 30 -10.26 -6.59 4.06
CA PHE A 30 -11.34 -6.44 3.06
C PHE A 30 -11.21 -7.51 1.98
N VAL A 31 -10.00 -7.74 1.47
CA VAL A 31 -9.75 -8.75 0.43
C VAL A 31 -10.13 -10.14 0.93
N ASP A 32 -9.72 -10.51 2.15
CA ASP A 32 -10.07 -11.79 2.76
C ASP A 32 -11.58 -11.98 2.89
N LYS A 33 -12.29 -10.94 3.34
CA LYS A 33 -13.76 -11.00 3.43
C LYS A 33 -14.42 -11.16 2.07
N ILE A 34 -13.94 -10.48 1.02
CA ILE A 34 -14.46 -10.63 -0.34
C ILE A 34 -14.26 -12.09 -0.82
N ILE A 35 -13.06 -12.64 -0.60
CA ILE A 35 -12.76 -14.02 -1.01
C ILE A 35 -13.65 -15.02 -0.27
N ILE A 36 -13.81 -14.87 1.05
CA ILE A 36 -14.71 -15.73 1.85
C ILE A 36 -16.15 -15.64 1.33
N ASP A 37 -16.63 -14.42 1.06
CA ASP A 37 -18.00 -14.21 0.60
C ASP A 37 -18.28 -14.81 -0.79
N PHE A 38 -17.28 -14.73 -1.67
CA PHE A 38 -17.35 -15.28 -3.02
C PHE A 38 -17.38 -16.81 -3.02
N PHE A 39 -16.45 -17.45 -2.29
CA PHE A 39 -16.36 -18.92 -2.29
C PHE A 39 -17.35 -19.60 -1.34
N LYS A 40 -17.86 -18.90 -0.32
CA LYS A 40 -18.78 -19.43 0.69
C LYS A 40 -18.32 -20.78 1.26
N PRO A 41 -17.09 -20.87 1.81
CA PRO A 41 -16.58 -22.12 2.35
C PRO A 41 -17.48 -22.60 3.50
N GLU A 42 -17.68 -23.93 3.59
CA GLU A 42 -18.49 -24.54 4.67
C GLU A 42 -17.92 -24.21 6.06
N ASN A 43 -16.59 -24.23 6.20
CA ASN A 43 -15.88 -23.84 7.42
C ASN A 43 -15.09 -22.55 7.19
N ILE A 44 -15.74 -21.42 7.45
CA ILE A 44 -15.16 -20.07 7.30
C ILE A 44 -13.91 -19.89 8.17
N GLU A 45 -13.91 -20.44 9.38
CA GLU A 45 -12.85 -20.20 10.35
C GLU A 45 -11.54 -20.89 9.92
N ASP A 46 -11.62 -22.16 9.51
CA ASP A 46 -10.46 -22.88 8.99
C ASP A 46 -10.00 -22.32 7.65
N PHE A 47 -10.95 -21.93 6.77
CA PHE A 47 -10.60 -21.27 5.52
C PHE A 47 -9.82 -19.98 5.76
N LYS A 48 -10.25 -19.15 6.72
CA LYS A 48 -9.56 -17.91 7.09
C LYS A 48 -8.20 -18.18 7.74
N LYS A 49 -8.12 -19.09 8.71
CA LYS A 49 -6.91 -19.35 9.50
C LYS A 49 -5.83 -20.12 8.74
N ILE A 50 -6.23 -21.01 7.83
CA ILE A 50 -5.33 -21.92 7.13
C ILE A 50 -5.13 -21.44 5.69
N ILE A 51 -6.20 -21.36 4.89
CA ILE A 51 -6.09 -21.07 3.46
C ILE A 51 -5.67 -19.62 3.22
N LEU A 52 -6.33 -18.66 3.90
CA LEU A 52 -6.01 -17.24 3.77
C LEU A 52 -4.83 -16.78 4.64
N ASN A 53 -4.15 -17.71 5.32
CA ASN A 53 -2.94 -17.37 6.06
C ASN A 53 -1.86 -16.84 5.11
N ALA A 54 -1.18 -15.74 5.46
CA ALA A 54 -0.13 -15.15 4.63
C ALA A 54 1.04 -16.12 4.32
N SER A 55 1.25 -17.15 5.15
CA SER A 55 2.27 -18.20 4.94
C SER A 55 1.85 -19.24 3.89
N ILE A 56 0.55 -19.38 3.64
CA ILE A 56 -0.02 -20.28 2.63
C ILE A 56 -0.35 -19.50 1.37
N MET A 57 -1.08 -18.39 1.52
CA MET A 57 -1.51 -17.52 0.45
C MET A 57 -1.07 -16.08 0.75
N ASN A 58 0.04 -15.67 0.12
CA ASN A 58 0.51 -14.30 0.25
C ASN A 58 -0.49 -13.29 -0.36
N PHE A 59 -0.33 -12.02 0.01
CA PHE A 59 -1.22 -10.96 -0.45
C PHE A 59 -1.31 -10.84 -1.98
N GLY A 60 -0.21 -11.08 -2.68
CA GLY A 60 -0.20 -11.12 -4.15
C GLY A 60 -1.10 -12.21 -4.74
N ALA A 61 -1.12 -13.40 -4.14
CA ALA A 61 -2.01 -14.49 -4.55
C ALA A 61 -3.48 -14.16 -4.28
N LYS A 62 -3.80 -13.52 -3.14
CA LYS A 62 -5.14 -13.02 -2.84
C LYS A 62 -5.62 -12.00 -3.88
N ILE A 63 -4.76 -11.07 -4.30
CA ILE A 63 -5.07 -10.11 -5.38
C ILE A 63 -5.36 -10.82 -6.71
N LYS A 64 -4.66 -11.91 -7.04
CA LYS A 64 -4.93 -12.70 -8.26
C LYS A 64 -6.32 -13.32 -8.20
N ILE A 65 -6.71 -13.88 -7.06
CA ILE A 65 -8.08 -14.39 -6.85
C ILE A 65 -9.09 -13.26 -7.03
N LEU A 66 -8.87 -12.12 -6.36
CA LEU A 66 -9.74 -10.95 -6.42
C LEU A 66 -9.94 -10.45 -7.87
N SER A 67 -8.92 -10.58 -8.73
CA SER A 67 -8.97 -10.19 -10.14
C SER A 67 -9.87 -11.09 -11.01
N ASN A 68 -10.30 -12.25 -10.48
CA ASN A 68 -11.21 -13.18 -11.15
C ASN A 68 -12.64 -13.13 -10.59
N ILE A 69 -12.95 -12.13 -9.75
CA ILE A 69 -14.28 -11.94 -9.19
C ILE A 69 -14.97 -10.84 -10.00
N ASP A 70 -16.00 -11.21 -10.77
CA ASP A 70 -16.60 -10.37 -11.82
C ASP A 70 -17.11 -8.99 -11.37
N TYR A 71 -17.54 -8.88 -10.11
CA TYR A 71 -18.06 -7.63 -9.57
C TYR A 71 -16.96 -6.69 -9.03
N ILE A 72 -15.69 -7.09 -9.08
CA ILE A 72 -14.56 -6.26 -8.67
C ILE A 72 -14.01 -5.54 -9.88
N SER A 73 -14.08 -4.21 -9.87
CA SER A 73 -13.54 -3.40 -10.96
C SER A 73 -12.01 -3.48 -11.03
N ASN A 74 -11.46 -3.46 -12.26
CA ASN A 74 -10.00 -3.39 -12.48
C ASN A 74 -9.35 -2.19 -11.77
N LYS A 75 -10.07 -1.07 -11.64
CA LYS A 75 -9.59 0.12 -10.93
C LYS A 75 -9.25 -0.17 -9.45
N ILE A 76 -10.07 -0.97 -8.77
CA ILE A 76 -9.80 -1.40 -7.38
C ILE A 76 -8.55 -2.30 -7.35
N ILE A 77 -8.47 -3.27 -8.26
CA ILE A 77 -7.33 -4.18 -8.37
C ILE A 77 -6.02 -3.43 -8.58
N GLU A 78 -5.98 -2.49 -9.51
CA GLU A 78 -4.78 -1.70 -9.83
C GLU A 78 -4.31 -0.88 -8.63
N LYS A 79 -5.25 -0.28 -7.89
CA LYS A 79 -4.92 0.48 -6.67
C LYS A 79 -4.33 -0.42 -5.59
N ILE A 80 -4.94 -1.57 -5.32
CA ILE A 80 -4.42 -2.51 -4.32
C ILE A 80 -3.03 -3.02 -4.72
N ARG A 81 -2.79 -3.31 -6.00
CA ARG A 81 -1.46 -3.69 -6.51
C ARG A 81 -0.43 -2.59 -6.30
N LYS A 82 -0.78 -1.34 -6.61
CA LYS A 82 0.11 -0.19 -6.39
C LYS A 82 0.42 0.00 -4.91
N LEU A 83 -0.59 -0.05 -4.03
CA LEU A 83 -0.38 0.00 -2.57
C LEU A 83 0.56 -1.10 -2.09
N SER A 84 0.40 -2.34 -2.57
CA SER A 84 1.28 -3.46 -2.25
C SER A 84 2.72 -3.20 -2.71
N ALA A 85 2.91 -2.65 -3.91
CA ALA A 85 4.24 -2.29 -4.43
C ALA A 85 4.89 -1.18 -3.59
N ILE A 86 4.13 -0.15 -3.21
CA ILE A 86 4.62 0.94 -2.37
C ILE A 86 5.03 0.41 -1.00
N ARG A 87 4.17 -0.39 -0.35
CA ARG A 87 4.49 -1.05 0.91
C ARG A 87 5.77 -1.87 0.83
N ASN A 88 5.98 -2.62 -0.25
CA ASN A 88 7.22 -3.40 -0.42
C ASN A 88 8.45 -2.50 -0.53
N GLY A 89 8.33 -1.36 -1.20
CA GLY A 89 9.35 -0.31 -1.21
C GLY A 89 9.69 0.15 0.21
N PHE A 90 8.70 0.48 1.03
CA PHE A 90 8.93 0.90 2.42
C PHE A 90 9.45 -0.22 3.33
N ALA A 91 9.00 -1.46 3.15
CA ALA A 91 9.36 -2.60 3.99
C ALA A 91 10.79 -3.08 3.75
N HIS A 92 11.27 -3.05 2.50
CA HIS A 92 12.54 -3.67 2.13
C HIS A 92 13.64 -2.67 1.76
N ALA A 93 13.31 -1.42 1.43
CA ALA A 93 14.34 -0.46 1.03
C ALA A 93 15.13 0.06 2.23
N HIS A 94 16.42 0.27 2.05
CA HIS A 94 17.19 1.12 2.94
C HIS A 94 16.96 2.59 2.58
N SER A 95 16.69 3.41 3.59
CA SER A 95 16.67 4.86 3.37
C SER A 95 18.09 5.40 3.34
N LYS A 96 18.40 6.27 2.41
CA LYS A 96 19.71 6.93 2.27
C LYS A 96 19.53 8.43 2.31
N ASN A 97 20.49 9.16 2.87
CA ASN A 97 20.54 10.61 2.71
C ASN A 97 21.09 10.90 1.31
N ILE A 98 20.35 11.68 0.53
CA ILE A 98 20.68 12.04 -0.84
C ILE A 98 20.90 13.54 -0.89
N LEU A 99 21.99 13.94 -1.55
CA LEU A 99 22.26 15.33 -1.88
C LEU A 99 21.85 15.59 -3.32
N LYS A 100 20.96 16.55 -3.52
CA LYS A 100 20.53 17.04 -4.83
C LYS A 100 21.13 18.41 -5.05
N ILE A 101 21.91 18.55 -6.12
CA ILE A 101 22.42 19.85 -6.57
C ILE A 101 21.40 20.40 -7.57
N ILE A 102 20.83 21.56 -7.26
CA ILE A 102 19.91 22.28 -8.13
C ILE A 102 20.66 23.51 -8.64
N HIS A 103 20.77 23.62 -9.96
CA HIS A 103 21.30 24.81 -10.62
C HIS A 103 20.14 25.61 -11.22
N ASP A 104 19.99 26.86 -10.79
CA ASP A 104 19.03 27.82 -11.32
C ASP A 104 19.75 29.16 -11.54
N PRO A 105 20.09 29.51 -12.79
CA PRO A 105 20.84 30.73 -13.09
C PRO A 105 20.08 32.02 -12.75
N LYS A 106 18.79 31.94 -12.39
CA LYS A 106 17.96 33.08 -11.98
C LYS A 106 17.95 33.31 -10.46
N LYS A 107 18.59 32.47 -9.66
CA LYS A 107 18.65 32.58 -8.18
C LYS A 107 20.06 32.93 -7.71
N GLU A 108 20.16 33.60 -6.55
CA GLU A 108 21.42 33.82 -5.83
C GLU A 108 21.40 33.07 -4.48
N PRO A 109 22.31 32.09 -4.25
CA PRO A 109 23.28 31.54 -5.19
C PRO A 109 22.63 30.72 -6.31
N ALA A 110 23.24 30.72 -7.50
CA ALA A 110 22.76 29.99 -8.68
C ALA A 110 22.79 28.47 -8.50
N THR A 111 23.46 27.99 -7.44
CA THR A 111 23.52 26.58 -7.08
C THR A 111 23.04 26.42 -5.65
N LYS A 112 22.03 25.57 -5.46
CA LYS A 112 21.50 25.17 -4.16
C LYS A 112 21.74 23.68 -3.96
N VAL A 113 22.25 23.30 -2.79
CA VAL A 113 22.33 21.90 -2.37
C VAL A 113 21.14 21.62 -1.46
N GLU A 114 20.34 20.63 -1.81
CA GLU A 114 19.24 20.12 -0.99
C GLU A 114 19.58 18.72 -0.50
N SER A 115 19.34 18.46 0.78
CA SER A 115 19.46 17.13 1.37
C SER A 115 18.06 16.57 1.61
N TYR A 116 17.81 15.34 1.16
CA TYR A 116 16.56 14.64 1.41
C TYR A 116 16.80 13.16 1.69
N LYS A 117 15.81 12.51 2.31
CA LYS A 117 15.85 11.06 2.50
C LYS A 117 15.30 10.38 1.26
N GLY A 118 16.12 9.56 0.61
CA GLY A 118 15.72 8.73 -0.52
C GLY A 118 15.38 7.31 -0.08
N ILE A 119 14.42 6.69 -0.77
CA ILE A 119 14.08 5.27 -0.69
C ILE A 119 14.45 4.63 -2.03
N GLU A 120 15.32 3.63 -2.01
CA GLU A 120 15.64 2.83 -3.20
C GLU A 120 14.52 1.81 -3.47
N VAL A 121 13.86 1.94 -4.61
CA VAL A 121 12.77 1.06 -5.03
C VAL A 121 13.03 0.51 -6.42
N MET A 122 12.54 -0.69 -6.70
CA MET A 122 12.56 -1.24 -8.05
C MET A 122 11.21 -0.96 -8.71
N ASN A 123 11.23 -0.34 -9.89
CA ASN A 123 10.03 -0.10 -10.67
C ASN A 123 9.57 -1.38 -11.40
N SER A 124 8.41 -1.34 -12.06
CA SER A 124 7.85 -2.48 -12.80
C SER A 124 8.70 -2.96 -13.97
N SER A 125 9.64 -2.14 -14.47
CA SER A 125 10.62 -2.50 -15.51
C SER A 125 11.90 -3.15 -14.95
N GLY A 126 11.97 -3.38 -13.64
CA GLY A 126 13.15 -3.93 -12.97
C GLY A 126 14.28 -2.93 -12.74
N LYS A 127 14.07 -1.64 -13.02
CA LYS A 127 15.07 -0.59 -12.80
C LYS A 127 14.99 -0.09 -11.36
N VAL A 128 16.16 0.09 -10.75
CA VAL A 128 16.28 0.72 -9.42
C VAL A 128 16.18 2.23 -9.57
N GLU A 129 15.28 2.83 -8.80
CA GLU A 129 15.03 4.26 -8.74
C GLU A 129 15.11 4.73 -7.28
N ILE A 130 15.51 5.98 -7.08
CA ILE A 130 15.48 6.64 -5.76
C ILE A 130 14.27 7.55 -5.73
N LYS A 131 13.31 7.24 -4.86
CA LYS A 131 12.17 8.12 -4.58
C LYS A 131 12.45 8.97 -3.35
N ASN A 132 12.02 10.23 -3.37
CA ASN A 132 11.97 11.05 -2.17
C ASN A 132 11.01 10.40 -1.17
N PHE A 133 11.47 10.22 0.07
CA PHE A 133 10.73 9.58 1.15
C PHE A 133 9.36 10.23 1.39
N LEU A 134 9.31 11.56 1.49
CA LEU A 134 8.09 12.27 1.85
C LEU A 134 7.08 12.25 0.69
N ASP A 135 7.56 12.44 -0.53
CA ASP A 135 6.72 12.34 -1.73
C ASP A 135 6.13 10.94 -1.86
N TYR A 136 6.93 9.91 -1.62
CA TYR A 136 6.48 8.52 -1.72
C TYR A 136 5.51 8.12 -0.62
N TYR A 137 5.68 8.69 0.57
CA TYR A 137 4.73 8.54 1.68
C TYR A 137 3.40 9.26 1.37
N ASN A 138 3.45 10.46 0.81
CA ASN A 138 2.24 11.19 0.41
C ASN A 138 1.49 10.46 -0.72
N GLU A 139 2.21 9.94 -1.71
CA GLU A 139 1.66 9.08 -2.77
C GLU A 139 0.91 7.87 -2.18
N PHE A 140 1.48 7.23 -1.16
CA PHE A 140 0.83 6.14 -0.45
C PHE A 140 -0.46 6.60 0.25
N LYS A 141 -0.39 7.70 1.01
CA LYS A 141 -1.49 8.20 1.85
C LYS A 141 -2.72 8.54 1.02
N GLU A 142 -2.53 9.29 -0.07
CA GLU A 142 -3.60 9.62 -1.01
C GLU A 142 -4.23 8.36 -1.60
N MET A 143 -3.38 7.45 -2.09
CA MET A 143 -3.84 6.21 -2.71
C MET A 143 -4.57 5.30 -1.72
N PHE A 144 -4.13 5.26 -0.47
CA PHE A 144 -4.75 4.46 0.58
C PHE A 144 -6.16 4.96 0.91
N GLU A 145 -6.33 6.27 1.12
CA GLU A 145 -7.65 6.84 1.40
C GLU A 145 -8.62 6.63 0.23
N GLU A 146 -8.15 6.83 -1.01
CA GLU A 146 -8.97 6.53 -2.20
C GLU A 146 -9.38 5.04 -2.25
N THR A 147 -8.43 4.13 -1.99
CA THR A 147 -8.71 2.69 -1.99
C THR A 147 -9.69 2.31 -0.90
N LYS A 148 -9.55 2.89 0.29
CA LYS A 148 -10.44 2.67 1.44
C LYS A 148 -11.87 3.11 1.13
N VAL A 149 -12.06 4.27 0.49
CA VAL A 149 -13.39 4.74 0.05
C VAL A 149 -13.99 3.73 -0.93
N MET A 150 -13.24 3.35 -1.98
CA MET A 150 -13.74 2.41 -2.99
C MET A 150 -14.11 1.04 -2.42
N LEU A 151 -13.31 0.51 -1.47
CA LEU A 151 -13.61 -0.75 -0.79
C LEU A 151 -14.83 -0.63 0.13
N THR A 152 -15.01 0.52 0.79
CA THR A 152 -16.16 0.77 1.66
C THR A 152 -17.45 0.86 0.84
N GLU A 153 -17.43 1.60 -0.27
CA GLU A 153 -18.55 1.70 -1.22
C GLU A 153 -18.90 0.33 -1.80
N LEU A 154 -17.90 -0.46 -2.19
CA LEU A 154 -18.09 -1.83 -2.66
C LEU A 154 -18.79 -2.70 -1.59
N PHE A 155 -18.34 -2.62 -0.34
CA PHE A 155 -18.92 -3.38 0.76
C PHE A 155 -20.37 -2.99 1.01
N GLN A 156 -20.67 -1.68 1.02
CA GLN A 156 -22.04 -1.17 1.14
C GLN A 156 -22.93 -1.67 -0.01
N ALA A 157 -22.46 -1.56 -1.26
CA ALA A 157 -23.19 -2.01 -2.44
C ALA A 157 -23.45 -3.53 -2.46
N LYS A 158 -22.63 -4.32 -1.75
CA LYS A 158 -22.75 -5.77 -1.66
C LYS A 158 -23.33 -6.27 -0.33
N GLY A 159 -23.67 -5.37 0.61
CA GLY A 159 -24.14 -5.76 1.94
C GLY A 159 -23.09 -6.52 2.76
N LEU A 160 -21.80 -6.30 2.49
CA LEU A 160 -20.70 -6.94 3.20
C LEU A 160 -20.36 -6.19 4.48
N THR A 161 -20.05 -6.93 5.54
CA THR A 161 -19.50 -6.40 6.79
C THR A 161 -18.12 -6.97 7.05
N ILE A 162 -17.23 -6.13 7.58
CA ILE A 162 -15.94 -6.59 8.11
C ILE A 162 -16.23 -7.16 9.50
N LEU A 163 -15.86 -8.42 9.70
CA LEU A 163 -15.92 -9.11 11.00
C LEU A 163 -14.84 -8.58 11.95
#